data_AF-A0A4U1IBR8-F1
#
_entry.id   AF-A0A4U1IBR8-F1
#
_cell.length_a   1.000
_cell.length_b   1.000
_cell.length_c   1.000
_cell.angle_alpha   90.00
_cell.angle_beta   90.00
_cell.angle_gamma   90.00
#
_symmetry.space_group_name_H-M   'P 1'
#
loop_
_entity.id
_entity.type
_entity.pdbx_description
1 polymer ?
#
loop_
_entity_poly.entity_id
_entity_poly.type
_entity_poly.pdbx_seq_one_letter_code
_entity_poly.pdbx_strand_id
1 'polypeptide(L)'
;MKKVLAASLAPLVLLTAPAAFAYSPSCTARISALQAQIDAASQAGNTGKLASLQSTMTKTKAKCTLEARDLHAGRKVRNGQREVLKAQDELSKADGELHDAQAAGDVKRISHAQRKVAEKQDKLREKTEELRSAQADLERLKG
;
A
#
# COMPACT_ATOMS: atom_id res chain seq x y z
N MET A 1 -32.09 -40.89 -53.71
CA MET A 1 -30.68 -40.67 -53.30
C MET A 1 -30.11 -39.61 -54.24
N LYS A 2 -29.62 -38.42 -53.90
CA LYS A 2 -29.23 -37.71 -52.66
C LYS A 2 -29.69 -36.24 -52.86
N LYS A 3 -30.22 -35.60 -51.82
CA LYS A 3 -30.72 -34.21 -51.89
C LYS A 3 -29.55 -33.23 -51.86
N VAL A 4 -29.52 -32.32 -52.83
CA VAL A 4 -28.72 -31.08 -52.80
C VAL A 4 -29.42 -30.12 -51.86
N LEU A 5 -28.69 -29.52 -50.91
CA LEU A 5 -29.01 -28.23 -50.29
C LEU A 5 -27.72 -27.70 -49.66
N ALA A 6 -27.09 -26.75 -50.36
CA ALA A 6 -26.09 -25.87 -49.80
C ALA A 6 -26.79 -24.81 -48.94
N ALA A 7 -26.36 -24.64 -47.70
CA ALA A 7 -26.75 -23.51 -46.86
C ALA A 7 -25.56 -23.11 -45.98
N SER A 8 -24.96 -21.99 -46.37
CA SER A 8 -23.93 -21.24 -45.67
C SER A 8 -24.43 -20.81 -44.28
N LEU A 9 -23.63 -21.00 -43.23
CA LEU A 9 -23.81 -20.34 -41.94
C LEU A 9 -22.44 -19.87 -41.42
N ALA A 10 -22.40 -18.56 -41.15
CA ALA A 10 -21.24 -17.72 -40.95
C ALA A 10 -20.37 -18.09 -39.73
N PRO A 11 -19.06 -17.77 -39.75
CA PRO A 11 -18.22 -17.90 -38.57
C PRO A 11 -18.71 -16.94 -37.47
N LEU A 12 -19.04 -17.50 -36.32
CA LEU A 12 -19.37 -16.77 -35.10
C LEU A 12 -18.10 -16.03 -34.63
N VAL A 13 -17.98 -14.75 -34.97
CA VAL A 13 -16.94 -13.88 -34.42
C VAL A 13 -17.27 -13.66 -32.95
N LEU A 14 -16.60 -14.42 -32.08
CA LEU A 14 -16.53 -14.11 -30.65
C LEU A 14 -15.82 -12.77 -30.50
N LEU A 15 -16.59 -11.70 -30.31
CA LEU A 15 -16.07 -10.43 -29.80
C LEU A 15 -15.46 -10.72 -28.42
N THR A 16 -14.14 -10.84 -28.37
CA THR A 16 -13.37 -10.67 -27.16
C THR A 16 -13.53 -9.21 -26.74
N ALA A 17 -14.51 -8.91 -25.89
CA ALA A 17 -14.57 -7.62 -25.22
C ALA A 17 -13.24 -7.44 -24.46
N PRO A 18 -12.46 -6.37 -24.72
CA PRO A 18 -11.33 -6.08 -23.86
C PRO A 18 -11.90 -5.86 -22.46
N ALA A 19 -11.37 -6.59 -21.48
CA ALA A 19 -11.60 -6.32 -20.08
C ALA A 19 -11.23 -4.86 -19.85
N ALA A 20 -12.24 -3.99 -19.78
CA ALA A 20 -12.05 -2.63 -19.33
C ALA A 20 -11.55 -2.75 -17.88
N PHE A 21 -10.24 -2.67 -17.70
CA PHE A 21 -9.67 -2.35 -16.41
C PHE A 21 -10.41 -1.08 -15.97
N ALA A 22 -11.29 -1.23 -14.99
CA ALA A 22 -11.94 -0.09 -14.36
C ALA A 22 -10.83 0.70 -13.67
N TYR A 23 -10.19 1.60 -14.43
CA TYR A 23 -9.26 2.57 -13.90
C TYR A 23 -10.08 3.48 -13.01
N SER A 24 -10.16 3.16 -11.72
CA SER A 24 -10.77 4.08 -10.77
C SER A 24 -9.95 5.37 -10.88
N PRO A 25 -10.55 6.49 -11.29
CA PRO A 25 -9.79 7.72 -11.48
C PRO A 25 -9.09 8.07 -10.18
N SER A 26 -7.80 8.43 -10.26
CA SER A 26 -7.04 8.87 -9.10
C SER A 26 -7.76 10.04 -8.42
N CYS A 27 -7.47 10.26 -7.13
CA CYS A 27 -8.02 11.40 -6.40
C CYS A 27 -7.85 12.74 -7.13
N THR A 28 -6.69 12.95 -7.75
CA THR A 28 -6.43 14.12 -8.60
C THR A 28 -7.39 14.21 -9.78
N ALA A 29 -7.63 13.09 -10.49
CA ALA A 29 -8.56 13.05 -11.61
C ALA A 29 -10.01 13.29 -11.17
N ARG A 30 -10.43 12.73 -10.03
CA ARG A 30 -11.78 12.96 -9.46
C ARG A 30 -12.00 14.42 -9.07
N ILE A 31 -11.00 15.04 -8.42
CA ILE A 31 -11.05 16.45 -8.03
C ILE A 31 -11.06 17.36 -9.27
N SER A 32 -10.21 17.09 -10.26
CA SER A 32 -10.15 17.86 -11.52
C SER A 32 -11.46 17.77 -12.30
N ALA A 33 -12.06 16.58 -12.40
CA ALA A 33 -13.36 16.40 -13.05
C ALA A 33 -14.50 17.13 -12.33
N LEU A 34 -14.47 17.21 -10.99
CA LEU A 34 -15.45 17.99 -10.22
C LEU A 34 -15.23 19.49 -10.40
N GLN A 35 -13.98 19.95 -10.48
CA GLN A 35 -13.68 21.36 -10.74
C GLN A 35 -14.23 21.80 -12.10
N ALA A 36 -13.99 21.01 -13.16
CA ALA A 36 -14.54 21.30 -14.49
C ALA A 36 -16.07 21.40 -14.51
N GLN A 37 -16.76 20.55 -13.72
CA GLN A 37 -18.22 20.59 -13.59
C GLN A 37 -18.70 21.82 -12.81
N ILE A 38 -17.95 22.25 -11.79
CA ILE A 38 -18.21 23.48 -11.04
C ILE A 38 -18.09 24.69 -11.97
N ASP A 39 -17.03 24.75 -12.77
CA ASP A 39 -16.78 25.85 -13.70
C ASP A 39 -17.90 25.95 -14.75
N ALA A 40 -18.32 24.81 -15.31
CA ALA A 40 -19.44 24.75 -16.25
C ALA A 40 -20.79 25.13 -15.61
N ALA A 41 -21.07 24.67 -14.38
CA ALA A 41 -22.30 25.00 -13.67
C ALA A 41 -22.37 26.49 -13.26
N SER A 42 -21.21 27.07 -12.93
CA SER A 42 -21.05 28.49 -12.63
C SER A 42 -21.37 29.35 -13.85
N GLN A 43 -20.79 29.02 -15.01
CA GLN A 43 -21.06 29.72 -16.28
C GLN A 43 -22.53 29.62 -16.71
N ALA A 44 -23.19 28.49 -16.43
CA ALA A 44 -24.60 28.28 -16.73
C ALA A 44 -25.58 28.93 -15.72
N GLY A 45 -25.08 29.60 -14.66
CA GLY A 45 -25.92 30.23 -13.63
C GLY A 45 -26.74 29.26 -12.78
N ASN A 46 -26.40 27.96 -12.78
CA ASN A 46 -27.17 26.94 -12.07
C ASN A 46 -26.70 26.82 -10.61
N THR A 47 -27.24 27.68 -9.76
CA THR A 47 -26.86 27.80 -8.33
C THR A 47 -27.10 26.52 -7.53
N GLY A 48 -28.19 25.80 -7.78
CA GLY A 48 -28.49 24.53 -7.10
C GLY A 48 -27.50 23.43 -7.45
N LYS A 49 -27.14 23.31 -8.74
CA LYS A 49 -26.10 22.38 -9.20
C LYS A 49 -24.72 22.75 -8.66
N LEU A 50 -24.40 24.05 -8.64
CA LEU A 50 -23.14 24.57 -8.11
C LEU A 50 -22.96 24.19 -6.62
N ALA A 51 -23.98 24.42 -5.79
CA ALA A 51 -23.93 24.08 -4.36
C ALA A 51 -23.74 22.57 -4.12
N SER A 52 -24.45 21.73 -4.89
CA SER A 52 -24.31 20.27 -4.83
C SER A 52 -22.90 19.80 -5.23
N LEU A 53 -22.34 20.37 -6.30
CA LEU A 53 -20.99 20.05 -6.76
C LEU A 53 -19.91 20.50 -5.76
N GLN A 54 -20.06 21.67 -5.13
CA GLN A 54 -19.15 22.13 -4.08
C GLN A 54 -19.18 21.23 -2.84
N SER A 55 -20.37 20.78 -2.41
CA SER A 55 -20.50 19.79 -1.33
C SER A 55 -19.83 18.47 -1.70
N THR A 56 -20.04 18.00 -2.93
CA THR A 56 -19.41 16.78 -3.47
C THR A 56 -17.89 16.92 -3.54
N MET A 57 -17.37 18.08 -3.95
CA MET A 57 -15.94 18.37 -3.98
C MET A 57 -15.32 18.30 -2.58
N THR A 58 -15.98 18.89 -1.59
CA THR A 58 -15.52 18.85 -0.19
C THR A 58 -15.45 17.42 0.33
N LYS A 59 -16.50 16.63 0.11
CA LYS A 59 -16.54 15.21 0.48
C LYS A 59 -15.46 14.40 -0.26
N THR A 60 -15.24 14.67 -1.54
CA THR A 60 -14.22 13.99 -2.35
C THR A 60 -12.81 14.30 -1.85
N LYS A 61 -12.51 15.57 -1.55
CA LYS A 61 -11.23 15.97 -0.96
C LYS A 61 -10.97 15.26 0.37
N ALA A 62 -11.98 15.23 1.26
CA ALA A 62 -11.86 14.55 2.55
C ALA A 62 -11.59 13.04 2.39
N LYS A 63 -12.33 12.36 1.50
CA LYS A 63 -12.09 10.94 1.18
C LYS A 63 -10.68 10.71 0.64
N CYS A 64 -10.23 11.57 -0.27
CA CYS A 64 -8.88 11.47 -0.82
C CYS A 64 -7.77 11.64 0.21
N THR A 65 -7.97 12.49 1.22
CA THR A 65 -7.04 12.61 2.34
C THR A 65 -7.03 11.35 3.21
N LEU A 66 -8.20 10.75 3.47
CA LEU A 66 -8.30 9.49 4.21
C LEU A 66 -7.62 8.34 3.44
N GLU A 67 -7.93 8.18 2.15
CA GLU A 67 -7.28 7.19 1.28
C GLU A 67 -5.74 7.37 1.27
N ALA A 68 -5.25 8.60 1.21
CA ALA A 68 -3.82 8.88 1.28
C ALA A 68 -3.20 8.50 2.63
N ARG A 69 -3.91 8.73 3.74
CA ARG A 69 -3.50 8.34 5.09
C ARG A 69 -3.45 6.81 5.24
N ASP A 70 -4.46 6.09 4.74
CA ASP A 70 -4.50 4.63 4.75
C ASP A 70 -3.33 4.02 3.99
N LEU A 71 -3.06 4.55 2.78
CA LEU A 71 -1.93 4.11 1.96
C LEU A 71 -0.59 4.38 2.66
N HIS A 72 -0.45 5.53 3.33
CA HIS A 72 0.76 5.87 4.08
C HIS A 72 0.95 4.96 5.29
N ALA A 73 -0.10 4.76 6.10
CA ALA A 73 -0.06 3.86 7.26
C ALA A 73 0.24 2.42 6.85
N GLY A 74 -0.39 1.93 5.76
CA GLY A 74 -0.09 0.62 5.18
C GLY A 74 1.37 0.49 4.72
N ARG A 75 1.97 1.54 4.14
CA ARG A 75 3.41 1.55 3.83
C ARG A 75 4.27 1.50 5.09
N LYS A 76 3.92 2.26 6.13
CA LYS A 76 4.64 2.28 7.41
C LYS A 76 4.69 0.88 8.04
N VAL A 77 3.56 0.16 8.07
CA VAL A 77 3.52 -1.24 8.53
C VAL A 77 4.43 -2.14 7.72
N ARG A 78 4.34 -2.09 6.38
CA ARG A 78 5.22 -2.92 5.52
C ARG A 78 6.70 -2.61 5.70
N ASN A 79 7.05 -1.34 5.91
CA ASN A 79 8.42 -0.94 6.17
C ASN A 79 8.88 -1.46 7.55
N GLY A 80 8.07 -1.28 8.60
CA GLY A 80 8.36 -1.80 9.93
C GLY A 80 8.57 -3.31 9.95
N GLN A 81 7.76 -4.08 9.20
CA GLN A 81 7.96 -5.53 9.04
C GLN A 81 9.34 -5.86 8.47
N ARG A 82 9.80 -5.12 7.45
CA ARG A 82 11.14 -5.32 6.88
C ARG A 82 12.26 -4.95 7.85
N GLU A 83 12.08 -3.87 8.62
CA GLU A 83 13.07 -3.45 9.63
C GLU A 83 13.17 -4.46 10.78
N VAL A 84 12.06 -5.07 11.21
CA VAL A 84 12.07 -6.16 12.20
C VAL A 84 12.83 -7.38 11.66
N LEU A 85 12.54 -7.81 10.43
CA LEU A 85 13.26 -8.93 9.79
C LEU A 85 14.76 -8.65 9.67
N LYS A 86 15.13 -7.41 9.29
CA LYS A 86 16.53 -6.99 9.22
C LYS A 86 17.19 -7.00 10.60
N ALA A 87 16.51 -6.53 11.64
CA ALA A 87 17.05 -6.56 13.01
C ALA A 87 17.22 -8.00 13.53
N GLN A 88 16.33 -8.93 13.15
CA GLN A 88 16.48 -10.36 13.46
C GLN A 88 17.72 -10.97 12.78
N ASP A 89 17.93 -10.66 11.49
CA ASP A 89 19.14 -11.09 10.76
C ASP A 89 20.43 -10.52 11.36
N GLU A 90 20.43 -9.23 11.72
CA GLU A 90 21.57 -8.59 12.40
C GLU A 90 21.87 -9.23 13.77
N LEU A 91 20.83 -9.60 14.53
CA LEU A 91 20.99 -10.31 15.81
C LEU A 91 21.57 -11.70 15.59
N SER A 92 21.02 -12.47 14.64
CA SER A 92 21.53 -13.81 14.32
C SER A 92 23.01 -13.79 13.90
N LYS A 93 23.43 -12.76 13.15
CA LYS A 93 24.85 -12.56 12.80
C LYS A 93 25.72 -12.25 14.02
N ALA A 94 25.23 -11.41 14.94
CA ALA A 94 25.94 -11.09 16.17
C ALA A 94 26.08 -12.32 17.09
N ASP A 95 25.06 -13.18 17.16
CA ASP A 95 25.11 -14.44 17.89
C ASP A 95 26.14 -15.41 17.27
N GLY A 96 26.22 -15.46 15.94
CA GLY A 96 27.27 -16.21 15.23
C GLY A 96 28.68 -15.71 15.57
N GLU A 97 28.90 -14.39 15.56
CA GLU A 97 30.18 -13.79 15.95
C GLU A 97 30.56 -14.11 17.41
N LEU A 98 29.57 -14.16 18.32
CA LEU A 98 29.78 -14.55 19.71
C LEU A 98 30.20 -16.02 19.81
N HIS A 99 29.50 -16.92 19.11
CA HIS A 99 29.83 -18.33 19.08
C HIS A 99 31.25 -18.57 18.53
N ASP A 100 31.63 -17.90 17.44
CA ASP A 100 32.97 -18.00 16.88
C ASP A 100 34.05 -17.48 17.84
N ALA A 101 33.78 -16.38 18.54
CA ALA A 101 34.70 -15.85 19.54
C ALA A 101 34.85 -16.80 20.75
N GLN A 102 33.76 -17.45 21.17
CA GLN A 102 33.78 -18.47 22.22
C GLN A 102 34.60 -19.69 21.81
N ALA A 103 34.40 -20.19 20.59
CA ALA A 103 35.16 -21.32 20.05
C ALA A 103 36.66 -21.02 19.94
N ALA A 104 37.01 -19.77 19.60
CA ALA A 104 38.41 -19.32 19.52
C ALA A 104 39.05 -19.04 20.90
N GLY A 105 38.28 -18.97 21.98
CA GLY A 105 38.77 -18.65 23.33
C GLY A 105 39.31 -17.21 23.49
N ASP A 106 39.00 -16.30 22.56
CA ASP A 106 39.47 -14.91 22.61
C ASP A 106 38.56 -14.07 23.51
N VAL A 107 38.98 -13.91 24.77
CA VAL A 107 38.24 -13.18 25.82
C VAL A 107 37.85 -11.76 25.39
N LYS A 108 38.72 -11.06 24.65
CA LYS A 108 38.45 -9.69 24.20
C LYS A 108 37.37 -9.68 23.13
N ARG A 109 37.44 -10.60 22.16
CA ARG A 109 36.40 -10.76 21.13
C ARG A 109 35.08 -11.22 21.73
N ILE A 110 35.09 -12.11 22.71
CA ILE A 110 33.88 -12.55 23.43
C ILE A 110 33.18 -11.35 24.07
N SER A 111 33.90 -10.55 24.86
CA SER A 111 33.34 -9.37 25.53
C SER A 111 32.73 -8.37 24.53
N HIS A 112 33.42 -8.15 23.40
CA HIS A 112 32.91 -7.29 22.33
C HIS A 112 31.65 -7.86 21.68
N ALA A 113 31.64 -9.16 21.35
CA ALA A 113 30.52 -9.83 20.71
C ALA A 113 29.28 -9.87 21.61
N GLN A 114 29.44 -10.11 22.92
CA GLN A 114 28.35 -10.05 23.90
C GLN A 114 27.68 -8.67 23.93
N ARG A 115 28.47 -7.59 23.92
CA ARG A 115 27.92 -6.22 23.84
C ARG A 115 27.15 -6.00 22.54
N LYS A 116 27.67 -6.50 21.42
CA LYS A 116 27.01 -6.38 20.12
C LYS A 116 25.68 -7.14 20.08
N VAL A 117 25.63 -8.34 20.65
CA VAL A 117 24.37 -9.12 20.81
C VAL A 117 23.35 -8.31 21.61
N ALA A 118 23.74 -7.76 22.77
CA ALA A 118 22.85 -6.92 23.58
C ALA A 118 22.31 -5.71 22.79
N GLU A 119 23.17 -5.00 22.06
CA GLU A 119 22.77 -3.88 21.19
C GLU A 119 21.76 -4.32 20.11
N LYS A 120 21.97 -5.49 19.48
CA LYS A 120 21.05 -6.00 18.44
C LYS A 120 19.73 -6.49 19.02
N GLN A 121 19.72 -7.05 20.23
CA GLN A 121 18.50 -7.37 20.96
C GLN A 121 17.69 -6.10 21.26
N ASP A 122 18.35 -5.04 21.71
CA ASP A 122 17.70 -3.75 21.99
C ASP A 122 17.08 -3.16 20.73
N LYS A 123 17.83 -3.15 19.63
CA LYS A 123 17.35 -2.70 18.31
C LYS A 123 16.16 -3.53 17.82
N LEU A 124 16.18 -4.86 17.99
CA LEU A 124 15.05 -5.70 17.63
C LEU A 124 13.79 -5.36 18.45
N ARG A 125 13.93 -5.11 19.75
CA ARG A 125 12.80 -4.68 20.59
C ARG A 125 12.25 -3.34 20.14
N GLU A 126 13.12 -2.36 19.87
CA GLU A 126 12.73 -1.05 19.34
C GLU A 126 11.93 -1.18 18.04
N LYS A 127 12.45 -1.92 17.05
CA LYS A 127 11.75 -2.07 15.75
C LYS A 127 10.45 -2.85 15.85
N THR A 128 10.35 -3.78 16.80
CA THR A 128 9.10 -4.48 17.09
C THR A 128 8.05 -3.55 17.69
N GLU A 129 8.44 -2.64 18.59
CA GLU A 129 7.55 -1.62 19.15
C GLU A 129 7.10 -0.61 18.08
N GLU A 130 8.02 -0.14 17.24
CA GLU A 130 7.68 0.75 16.12
C GLU A 130 6.67 0.10 15.16
N LEU A 131 6.85 -1.19 14.84
CA LEU A 131 5.90 -1.94 14.03
C LEU A 131 4.53 -2.05 14.72
N ARG A 132 4.49 -2.37 16.01
CA ARG A 132 3.25 -2.44 16.79
C ARG A 132 2.51 -1.10 16.78
N SER A 133 3.22 -0.01 16.99
CA SER A 133 2.66 1.34 16.92
C SER A 133 2.10 1.65 15.52
N ALA A 134 2.83 1.31 14.45
CA ALA A 134 2.36 1.49 13.08
C ALA A 134 1.12 0.65 12.75
N GLN A 135 1.03 -0.57 13.29
CA GLN A 135 -0.16 -1.42 13.15
C GLN A 135 -1.36 -0.78 13.88
N ALA A 136 -1.16 -0.28 15.10
CA ALA A 136 -2.21 0.42 15.85
C ALA A 136 -2.65 1.74 15.19
N ASP A 137 -1.74 2.46 14.51
CA ASP A 137 -2.09 3.61 13.67
C ASP A 137 -3.02 3.20 12.51
N LEU A 138 -2.67 2.12 11.81
CA LEU A 138 -3.44 1.63 10.66
C LEU A 138 -4.84 1.14 11.06
N GLU A 139 -4.96 0.40 12.16
CA GLU A 139 -6.26 -0.08 12.63
C GLU A 139 -7.17 1.07 13.09
N ARG A 140 -6.61 2.14 13.68
CA ARG A 140 -7.38 3.36 14.02
C ARG A 140 -7.93 4.09 12.81
N LEU A 141 -7.32 3.96 11.63
CA LEU A 141 -7.82 4.56 10.40
C LEU A 141 -8.94 3.73 9.75
N LYS A 142 -9.00 2.42 10.04
CA LYS A 142 -10.04 1.52 9.55
C LYS A 142 -11.30 1.50 10.43
N GLY A 143 -11.21 2.04 11.65
CA GLY A 143 -12.26 2.09 12.66
C GLY A 143 -13.21 3.27 12.48
#